data_AF-A0A0K0GGW9-F1
#
_entry.id   AF-A0A0K0GGW9-F1
#
_cell.length_a   1.000
_cell.length_b   1.000
_cell.length_c   1.000
_cell.angle_alpha   90.00
_cell.angle_beta   90.00
_cell.angle_gamma   90.00
#
_symmetry.space_group_name_H-M   'P 1'
#
loop_
_entity.id
_entity.type
_entity.pdbx_description
1 polymer ?
#
loop_
_entity_poly.entity_id
_entity_poly.type
_entity_poly.pdbx_seq_one_letter_code
_entity_poly.pdbx_strand_id
1 'polypeptide(L)'
;MAKDTLLGLYRDRVIALDTLVWRAGLDPWLPLSACADTLGPPVATDVRAAAVPPPLPPAAAQPPLTYWSVAPAQPRSNRPAWPLVAVLGAVVGVFVLVGVIGMLAAIAFPAYHDYLGRAKLAEVMAELTPLKPQIAEFLASEGRCPVNGDPGFKPPEQYASERLSSLRIGRFDRSECGIEALIHAPRSAKIDGKALWLELDADAGSWHCSSEIDDTQLPPNCRG
;
A
#
# COMPACT_ATOMS: atom_id res chain seq x y z
N MET A 1 -44.53 -10.09 -40.40
CA MET A 1 -44.03 -10.11 -39.01
C MET A 1 -43.27 -8.83 -38.66
N ALA A 2 -42.02 -8.59 -39.09
CA ALA A 2 -41.29 -7.38 -38.68
C ALA A 2 -41.94 -6.05 -39.13
N LYS A 3 -42.52 -6.03 -40.34
CA LYS A 3 -43.24 -4.87 -40.90
C LYS A 3 -44.48 -4.48 -40.08
N ASP A 4 -45.24 -5.46 -39.63
CA ASP A 4 -46.50 -5.26 -38.90
C ASP A 4 -46.24 -4.73 -37.48
N THR A 5 -45.15 -5.17 -36.86
CA THR A 5 -44.68 -4.67 -35.55
C THR A 5 -44.24 -3.20 -35.62
N LEU A 6 -43.50 -2.81 -36.66
CA LEU A 6 -43.08 -1.42 -36.85
C LEU A 6 -44.27 -0.48 -37.08
N LEU A 7 -45.28 -0.93 -37.83
CA LEU A 7 -46.52 -0.18 -38.01
C LEU A 7 -47.30 0.01 -36.70
N GLY A 8 -47.32 -1.01 -35.83
CA GLY A 8 -47.91 -0.89 -34.49
C GLY A 8 -47.22 0.18 -33.67
N LEU A 9 -45.88 0.13 -33.60
CA LEU A 9 -45.08 1.10 -32.82
C LEU A 9 -45.24 2.55 -33.32
N TYR A 10 -45.38 2.76 -34.63
CA TYR A 10 -45.64 4.09 -35.18
C TYR A 10 -47.04 4.60 -34.81
N ARG A 11 -48.07 3.74 -34.90
CA ARG A 11 -49.44 4.10 -34.52
C ARG A 11 -49.58 4.43 -33.05
N ASP A 12 -48.83 3.72 -32.20
CA ASP A 12 -48.78 3.94 -30.76
C ASP A 12 -47.90 5.15 -30.37
N ARG A 13 -47.37 5.89 -31.36
CA ARG A 13 -46.45 7.05 -31.22
C ARG A 13 -45.18 6.76 -30.42
N VAL A 14 -44.75 5.51 -30.38
CA VAL A 14 -43.49 5.10 -29.74
C VAL A 14 -42.30 5.47 -30.62
N ILE A 15 -42.49 5.50 -31.95
CA ILE A 15 -41.49 5.91 -32.94
C ILE A 15 -42.06 6.96 -33.89
N ALA A 16 -41.20 7.86 -34.37
CA ALA A 16 -41.53 8.95 -35.30
C ALA A 16 -40.89 8.74 -36.68
N LEU A 17 -41.30 9.53 -37.68
CA LEU A 17 -40.84 9.38 -39.07
C LEU A 17 -39.33 9.67 -39.28
N ASP A 18 -38.71 10.43 -38.39
CA ASP A 18 -37.27 10.72 -38.34
C ASP A 18 -36.47 9.66 -37.57
N THR A 19 -37.15 8.65 -37.00
CA THR A 19 -36.48 7.56 -36.27
C THR A 19 -35.64 6.73 -37.22
N LEU A 20 -34.37 6.52 -36.86
CA LEU A 20 -33.43 5.75 -37.66
C LEU A 20 -33.71 4.25 -37.56
N VAL A 21 -33.83 3.59 -38.71
CA VAL A 21 -34.04 2.15 -38.83
C VAL A 21 -32.96 1.52 -39.70
N TRP A 22 -32.55 0.30 -39.33
CA TRP A 22 -31.54 -0.48 -40.04
C TRP A 22 -32.18 -1.70 -40.71
N ARG A 23 -31.73 -2.02 -41.92
CA ARG A 23 -32.13 -3.23 -42.65
C ARG A 23 -30.92 -3.91 -43.29
N ALA A 24 -30.94 -5.23 -43.31
CA ALA A 24 -29.93 -6.02 -44.01
C ALA A 24 -29.88 -5.63 -45.51
N GLY A 25 -28.70 -5.27 -46.00
CA GLY A 25 -28.46 -4.89 -47.40
C GLY A 25 -28.43 -3.38 -47.69
N LEU A 26 -28.52 -2.50 -46.69
CA LEU A 26 -28.23 -1.05 -46.82
C LEU A 26 -27.16 -0.64 -45.80
N ASP A 27 -26.07 -0.02 -46.27
CA ASP A 27 -24.89 0.29 -45.44
C ASP A 27 -24.98 1.56 -44.56
N PRO A 28 -25.99 2.43 -44.66
CA PRO A 28 -26.28 3.41 -43.59
C PRO A 28 -27.64 3.22 -42.92
N TRP A 29 -27.74 3.64 -41.64
CA TRP A 29 -29.01 3.87 -40.95
C TRP A 29 -29.78 4.98 -41.66
N LEU A 30 -31.04 4.74 -42.02
CA LEU A 30 -31.90 5.71 -42.71
C LEU A 30 -33.14 6.03 -41.86
N PRO A 31 -33.69 7.26 -41.96
CA PRO A 31 -34.93 7.59 -41.28
C PRO A 31 -36.10 6.77 -41.84
N LEU A 32 -37.07 6.46 -40.99
CA LEU A 32 -38.26 5.69 -41.34
C LEU A 32 -39.03 6.30 -42.53
N SER A 33 -39.02 7.63 -42.66
CA SER A 33 -39.62 8.37 -43.77
C SER A 33 -39.09 7.95 -45.15
N ALA A 34 -37.81 7.60 -45.26
CA ALA A 34 -37.19 7.17 -46.51
C ALA A 34 -37.67 5.78 -46.97
N CYS A 35 -38.33 5.04 -46.08
CA CYS A 35 -38.83 3.68 -46.32
C CYS A 35 -40.36 3.59 -46.19
N ALA A 36 -41.05 4.71 -45.93
CA ALA A 36 -42.49 4.77 -45.63
C ALA A 36 -43.36 4.14 -46.72
N ASP A 37 -42.98 4.29 -47.99
CA ASP A 37 -43.70 3.76 -49.15
C ASP A 37 -43.77 2.23 -49.16
N THR A 38 -42.80 1.56 -48.53
CA THR A 38 -42.74 0.09 -48.46
C THR A 38 -43.54 -0.50 -47.31
N LEU A 39 -43.97 0.33 -46.35
CA LEU A 39 -44.72 -0.08 -45.16
C LEU A 39 -46.24 -0.22 -45.41
N GLY A 40 -46.72 0.21 -46.57
CA GLY A 40 -48.14 0.13 -46.95
C GLY A 40 -48.97 1.35 -46.51
N PRO A 41 -50.19 1.51 -47.05
CA PRO A 41 -51.02 2.71 -46.87
C PRO A 41 -51.64 2.71 -45.46
N PRO A 42 -51.00 3.39 -44.49
CA PRO A 42 -51.34 4.79 -44.17
C PRO A 42 -50.14 5.70 -43.81
N VAL A 43 -48.90 5.20 -43.76
CA VAL A 43 -47.72 5.98 -43.30
C VAL A 43 -47.34 7.08 -44.31
N ALA A 44 -47.50 6.82 -45.61
CA ALA A 44 -47.24 7.81 -46.67
C ALA A 44 -48.25 8.98 -46.71
N THR A 45 -49.44 8.78 -46.12
CA THR A 45 -50.54 9.77 -46.12
C THR A 45 -50.64 10.61 -44.84
N ASP A 46 -49.85 10.29 -43.81
CA ASP A 46 -49.72 11.09 -42.57
C ASP A 46 -48.68 12.22 -42.70
N VAL A 47 -48.22 12.54 -43.93
CA VAL A 47 -47.77 13.90 -44.26
C VAL A 47 -48.99 14.78 -44.13
N ARG A 48 -49.28 15.19 -42.89
CA ARG A 48 -50.45 15.97 -42.56
C ARG A 48 -50.50 17.13 -43.54
N ALA A 49 -51.64 17.22 -44.24
CA ALA A 49 -52.13 18.44 -44.82
C ALA A 49 -51.72 19.60 -43.90
N ALA A 50 -50.75 20.39 -44.37
CA ALA A 50 -50.50 21.67 -43.75
C ALA A 50 -51.84 22.39 -43.77
N ALA A 51 -52.37 22.72 -42.59
CA ALA A 51 -53.43 23.70 -42.50
C ALA A 51 -52.96 24.90 -43.32
N VAL A 52 -53.77 25.31 -44.30
CA VAL A 52 -53.49 26.46 -45.15
C VAL A 52 -53.10 27.62 -44.22
N PRO A 53 -51.86 28.14 -44.30
CA PRO A 53 -51.50 29.27 -43.47
C PRO A 53 -52.34 30.47 -43.91
N PRO A 54 -52.79 31.33 -42.97
CA PRO A 54 -53.46 32.58 -43.33
C PRO A 54 -52.56 33.41 -44.26
N PRO A 55 -53.16 34.23 -45.16
CA PRO A 55 -52.40 35.00 -46.13
C PRO A 55 -51.39 35.91 -45.42
N LEU A 56 -50.12 35.79 -45.83
CA LEU A 56 -49.04 36.61 -45.32
C LEU A 56 -49.20 38.06 -45.78
N PRO A 57 -48.90 39.07 -44.93
CA PRO A 57 -48.79 40.46 -45.35
C PRO A 57 -47.67 40.63 -46.40
N PRO A 58 -47.71 41.69 -47.23
CA PRO A 58 -46.72 41.91 -48.28
C PRO A 58 -45.31 41.96 -47.71
N ALA A 59 -44.39 41.24 -48.36
CA ALA A 59 -43.01 41.08 -47.94
C ALA A 59 -42.30 42.44 -47.83
N ALA A 60 -41.91 42.82 -46.61
CA ALA A 60 -40.90 43.85 -46.42
C ALA A 60 -39.56 43.31 -46.96
N ALA A 61 -38.82 44.16 -47.68
CA ALA A 61 -37.53 43.82 -48.26
C ALA A 61 -36.59 43.26 -47.19
N GLN A 62 -36.18 42.00 -47.35
CA GLN A 62 -35.17 41.38 -46.49
C GLN A 62 -33.79 41.91 -46.90
N PRO A 63 -32.92 42.32 -45.95
CA PRO A 63 -31.53 42.64 -46.26
C PRO A 63 -30.79 41.39 -46.76
N PRO A 64 -29.71 41.53 -47.56
CA PRO A 64 -29.01 40.39 -48.15
C PRO A 64 -28.48 39.45 -47.06
N LEU A 65 -28.74 38.15 -47.26
CA LEU A 65 -28.22 37.09 -46.40
C LEU A 65 -26.68 37.06 -46.51
N THR A 66 -25.99 37.56 -45.49
CA THR A 66 -24.57 37.28 -45.30
C THR A 66 -24.42 35.82 -44.86
N TYR A 67 -24.05 34.95 -45.79
CA TYR A 67 -23.61 33.61 -45.45
C TYR A 67 -22.23 33.71 -44.79
N TRP A 68 -22.11 33.16 -43.59
CA TRP A 68 -20.83 32.96 -42.95
C TRP A 68 -20.18 31.75 -43.61
N SER A 69 -19.06 31.94 -44.30
CA SER A 69 -18.26 30.83 -44.80
C SER A 69 -17.63 30.11 -43.61
N VAL A 70 -18.18 28.95 -43.23
CA VAL A 70 -17.51 28.04 -42.29
C VAL A 70 -16.23 27.59 -42.97
N ALA A 71 -15.08 27.95 -42.40
CA ALA A 71 -13.82 27.37 -42.85
C ALA A 71 -13.90 25.84 -42.71
N PRO A 72 -13.45 25.05 -43.71
CA PRO A 72 -13.46 23.60 -43.59
C PRO A 72 -12.60 23.20 -42.37
N ALA A 73 -13.17 22.39 -41.48
CA ALA A 73 -12.45 21.84 -40.34
C ALA A 73 -11.20 21.10 -40.84
N GLN A 74 -10.02 21.50 -40.37
CA GLN A 74 -8.78 20.81 -40.75
C GLN A 74 -8.80 19.36 -40.22
N PRO A 75 -8.32 18.38 -41.00
CA PRO A 75 -8.21 17.00 -40.53
C PRO A 75 -7.24 16.92 -39.35
N ARG A 76 -7.73 16.49 -38.18
CA ARG A 76 -6.89 16.18 -37.02
C ARG A 76 -5.84 15.15 -37.45
N SER A 77 -4.56 15.49 -37.36
CA SER A 77 -3.47 14.56 -37.66
C SER A 77 -3.54 13.37 -36.72
N ASN A 78 -3.77 12.18 -37.26
CA ASN A 78 -3.80 10.92 -36.53
C ASN A 78 -2.36 10.52 -36.16
N ARG A 79 -1.76 11.20 -35.17
CA ARG A 79 -0.49 10.77 -34.59
C ARG A 79 -0.77 9.46 -33.85
N PRO A 80 -0.05 8.37 -34.13
CA PRO A 80 -0.39 7.09 -33.55
C PRO A 80 -0.02 7.15 -32.06
N ALA A 81 -1.04 7.17 -31.18
CA ALA A 81 -0.90 7.28 -29.73
C ALA A 81 -0.27 6.04 -29.06
N TRP A 82 0.16 5.05 -29.85
CA TRP A 82 0.75 3.79 -29.40
C TRP A 82 1.98 3.95 -28.47
N PRO A 83 2.91 4.92 -28.64
CA PRO A 83 4.06 4.98 -27.75
C PRO A 83 3.65 5.55 -26.38
N LEU A 84 2.66 6.46 -26.34
CA LEU A 84 2.12 6.98 -25.09
C LEU A 84 1.36 5.91 -24.30
N VAL A 85 0.57 5.08 -24.97
CA VAL A 85 -0.16 3.97 -24.31
C VAL A 85 0.80 2.91 -23.79
N ALA A 86 1.84 2.55 -24.55
CA ALA A 86 2.85 1.61 -24.11
C ALA A 86 3.64 2.13 -22.88
N VAL A 87 4.05 3.39 -22.91
CA VAL A 87 4.73 4.03 -21.77
C VAL A 87 3.81 4.11 -20.56
N LEU A 88 2.54 4.49 -20.75
CA LEU A 88 1.56 4.55 -19.65
C LEU A 88 1.35 3.17 -19.01
N GLY A 89 1.21 2.11 -19.81
CA GLY A 89 1.08 0.74 -19.31
C GLY A 89 2.31 0.29 -18.52
N ALA A 90 3.51 0.58 -19.01
CA ALA A 90 4.76 0.25 -18.31
C ALA A 90 4.87 0.98 -16.96
N VAL A 91 4.57 2.28 -16.94
CA VAL A 91 4.61 3.12 -15.73
C VAL A 91 3.61 2.63 -14.69
N VAL A 92 2.36 2.39 -15.09
CA VAL A 92 1.33 1.85 -14.18
C VAL A 92 1.73 0.47 -13.65
N GLY A 93 2.29 -0.39 -14.50
CA GLY A 93 2.80 -1.71 -14.09
C GLY A 93 3.89 -1.61 -13.03
N VAL A 94 4.83 -0.68 -13.17
CA VAL A 94 5.89 -0.43 -12.17
C VAL A 94 5.30 0.08 -10.86
N PHE A 95 4.34 1.02 -10.90
CA PHE A 95 3.70 1.52 -9.68
C PHE A 95 2.96 0.43 -8.90
N VAL A 96 2.25 -0.47 -9.59
CA VAL A 96 1.61 -1.63 -8.95
C VAL A 96 2.66 -2.54 -8.30
N LEU A 97 3.75 -2.84 -9.00
CA LEU A 97 4.83 -3.68 -8.47
C LEU A 97 5.48 -3.05 -7.23
N VAL A 98 5.80 -1.76 -7.26
CA VAL A 98 6.36 -1.02 -6.12
C VAL A 98 5.38 -1.02 -4.95
N GLY A 99 4.08 -0.87 -5.21
CA GLY A 99 3.04 -0.93 -4.16
C GLY A 99 3.03 -2.27 -3.43
N VAL A 100 3.08 -3.39 -4.17
CA VAL A 100 3.11 -4.73 -3.56
C VAL A 100 4.39 -4.96 -2.76
N ILE A 101 5.56 -4.61 -3.33
CA ILE A 101 6.85 -4.72 -2.62
C ILE A 101 6.85 -3.85 -1.35
N GLY A 102 6.30 -2.64 -1.42
CA GLY A 102 6.19 -1.74 -0.27
C GLY A 102 5.36 -2.33 0.86
N MET A 103 4.23 -2.97 0.56
CA MET A 103 3.40 -3.65 1.56
C MET A 103 4.14 -4.83 2.22
N LEU A 104 4.85 -5.64 1.43
CA LEU A 104 5.65 -6.75 1.96
C LEU A 104 6.81 -6.25 2.82
N ALA A 105 7.52 -5.23 2.36
CA ALA A 105 8.65 -4.63 3.06
C ALA A 105 8.23 -4.04 4.41
N ALA A 106 7.05 -3.41 4.48
CA ALA A 106 6.53 -2.84 5.72
C ALA A 106 6.35 -3.87 6.85
N ILE A 107 6.07 -5.13 6.52
CA ILE A 107 5.93 -6.22 7.50
C ILE A 107 7.27 -6.92 7.74
N ALA A 108 8.02 -7.19 6.67
CA ALA A 108 9.26 -7.95 6.74
C ALA A 108 10.39 -7.19 7.45
N PHE A 109 10.49 -5.88 7.22
CA PHE A 109 11.61 -5.08 7.73
C PHE A 109 11.61 -4.95 9.26
N PRO A 110 10.50 -4.59 9.94
CA PRO A 110 10.47 -4.54 11.41
C PRO A 110 10.75 -5.91 12.04
N ALA A 111 10.15 -6.97 11.51
CA ALA A 111 10.35 -8.33 12.00
C ALA A 111 11.81 -8.80 11.88
N TYR A 112 12.49 -8.43 10.79
CA TYR A 112 13.90 -8.74 10.59
C TYR A 112 14.80 -8.03 11.60
N HIS A 113 14.55 -6.74 11.86
CA HIS A 113 15.29 -6.00 12.88
C HIS A 113 15.10 -6.57 14.29
N ASP A 114 13.90 -7.02 14.62
CA ASP A 114 13.63 -7.66 15.91
C ASP A 114 14.34 -9.02 16.03
N TYR A 115 14.44 -9.79 14.93
CA TYR A 115 15.24 -11.02 14.90
C TYR A 115 16.74 -10.75 15.11
N LEU A 116 17.30 -9.75 14.42
CA LEU A 116 18.70 -9.36 14.62
C LEU A 116 18.97 -8.91 16.06
N GLY A 117 18.03 -8.18 16.67
CA GLY A 117 18.08 -7.80 18.08
C GLY A 117 18.15 -9.03 19.01
N ARG A 118 17.24 -9.98 18.84
CA ARG A 118 17.24 -11.25 19.62
C ARG A 118 18.54 -12.03 19.45
N ALA A 119 19.03 -12.14 18.22
CA ALA A 119 20.26 -12.86 17.92
C ALA A 119 21.47 -12.23 18.63
N LYS A 120 21.62 -10.90 18.55
CA LYS A 120 22.68 -10.16 19.25
C LYS A 120 22.59 -10.34 20.77
N LEU A 121 21.39 -10.31 21.35
CA LEU A 121 21.19 -10.52 22.79
C LEU A 121 21.51 -11.95 23.22
N ALA A 122 21.20 -12.96 22.40
CA ALA A 122 21.60 -14.33 22.67
C ALA A 122 23.14 -14.49 22.68
N GLU A 123 23.85 -13.80 21.79
CA GLU A 123 25.32 -13.77 21.80
C GLU A 123 25.87 -13.08 23.05
N VAL A 124 25.27 -11.97 23.48
CA VAL A 124 25.64 -11.31 24.74
C VAL A 124 25.43 -12.26 25.91
N MET A 125 24.30 -12.95 25.99
CA MET A 125 24.05 -13.95 27.04
C MET A 125 25.10 -15.07 27.03
N ALA A 126 25.57 -15.50 25.86
CA ALA A 126 26.64 -16.48 25.75
C ALA A 126 27.97 -15.93 26.30
N GLU A 127 28.27 -14.66 26.06
CA GLU A 127 29.46 -13.95 26.58
C GLU A 127 29.43 -13.80 28.12
N LEU A 128 28.24 -13.67 28.70
CA LEU A 128 28.03 -13.54 30.15
C LEU A 128 27.96 -14.88 30.90
N THR A 129 27.63 -15.97 30.20
CA THR A 129 27.52 -17.32 30.77
C THR A 129 28.75 -17.77 31.58
N PRO A 130 30.01 -17.59 31.14
CA PRO A 130 31.18 -18.02 31.93
C PRO A 130 31.41 -17.24 33.22
N LEU A 131 30.82 -16.03 33.38
CA LEU A 131 30.96 -15.24 34.60
C LEU A 131 30.05 -15.75 35.73
N LYS A 132 28.91 -16.35 35.39
CA LYS A 132 27.94 -16.88 36.35
C LYS A 132 28.56 -17.84 37.39
N PRO A 133 29.26 -18.92 37.00
CA PRO A 133 29.88 -19.82 37.97
C PRO A 133 31.02 -19.13 38.75
N GLN A 134 31.78 -18.22 38.13
CA GLN A 134 32.85 -17.48 38.82
C GLN A 134 32.29 -16.60 39.95
N ILE A 135 31.16 -15.93 39.70
CA ILE A 135 30.47 -15.11 40.70
C ILE A 135 29.93 -15.98 41.83
N ALA A 136 29.30 -17.12 41.49
CA ALA A 136 28.78 -18.05 42.49
C ALA A 136 29.88 -18.64 43.38
N GLU A 137 31.03 -19.01 42.81
CA GLU A 137 32.18 -19.53 43.56
C GLU A 137 32.83 -18.46 44.44
N PHE A 138 32.96 -17.23 43.94
CA PHE A 138 33.45 -16.12 44.74
C PHE A 138 32.51 -15.83 45.92
N LEU A 139 31.20 -15.78 45.67
CA LEU A 139 30.20 -15.57 46.71
C LEU A 139 30.25 -16.67 47.77
N ALA A 140 30.42 -17.94 47.36
CA ALA A 140 30.51 -19.08 48.28
C ALA A 140 31.81 -19.09 49.12
N SER A 141 32.92 -18.58 48.57
CA SER A 141 34.23 -18.58 49.24
C SER A 141 34.45 -17.34 50.12
N GLU A 142 34.06 -16.17 49.65
CA GLU A 142 34.30 -14.87 50.32
C GLU A 142 33.08 -14.40 51.14
N GLY A 143 31.91 -15.01 50.96
CA GLY A 143 30.67 -14.64 51.65
C GLY A 143 30.11 -13.27 51.25
N ARG A 144 30.61 -12.68 50.15
CA ARG A 144 30.14 -11.40 49.59
C ARG A 144 30.10 -11.46 48.07
N CYS A 145 29.23 -10.63 47.47
CA CYS A 145 29.22 -10.48 46.02
C CYS A 145 30.54 -9.85 45.53
N PRO A 146 31.15 -10.37 44.45
CA PRO A 146 32.30 -9.73 43.83
C PRO A 146 31.92 -8.38 43.23
N VAL A 147 32.89 -7.49 43.15
CA VAL A 147 32.82 -6.25 42.39
C VAL A 147 33.93 -6.22 41.34
N ASN A 148 33.75 -5.47 40.27
CA ASN A 148 34.83 -5.28 39.29
C ASN A 148 36.11 -4.78 39.98
N GLY A 149 37.25 -5.42 39.70
CA GLY A 149 38.53 -5.16 40.35
C GLY A 149 38.89 -6.15 41.47
N ASP A 150 37.95 -6.95 41.94
CA ASP A 150 38.27 -8.12 42.77
C ASP A 150 39.13 -9.14 41.98
N PRO A 151 39.91 -10.00 42.66
CA PRO A 151 40.69 -11.05 42.00
C PRO A 151 39.81 -11.91 41.06
N GLY A 152 40.18 -11.99 39.79
CA GLY A 152 39.40 -12.71 38.76
C GLY A 152 38.36 -11.86 38.03
N PHE A 153 38.05 -10.66 38.50
CA PHE A 153 37.05 -9.76 37.89
C PHE A 153 37.69 -8.47 37.37
N LYS A 154 37.57 -8.24 36.07
CA LYS A 154 38.19 -7.07 35.42
C LYS A 154 37.40 -5.80 35.72
N PRO A 155 38.01 -4.61 35.55
CA PRO A 155 37.29 -3.34 35.49
C PRO A 155 36.17 -3.37 34.44
N PRO A 156 35.06 -2.62 34.60
CA PRO A 156 33.89 -2.72 33.73
C PRO A 156 34.17 -2.50 32.25
N GLU A 157 35.07 -1.57 31.92
CA GLU A 157 35.42 -1.17 30.55
C GLU A 157 36.28 -2.23 29.87
N GLN A 158 36.96 -3.09 30.63
CA GLN A 158 37.78 -4.18 30.07
C GLN A 158 36.96 -5.39 29.63
N TYR A 159 35.66 -5.41 29.92
CA TYR A 159 34.70 -6.35 29.35
C TYR A 159 34.05 -5.81 28.06
N ALA A 160 34.39 -4.59 27.62
CA ALA A 160 33.87 -4.05 26.38
C ALA A 160 34.29 -4.92 25.18
N SER A 161 33.33 -5.16 24.28
CA SER A 161 33.48 -5.98 23.09
C SER A 161 32.63 -5.42 21.95
N GLU A 162 32.56 -6.11 20.81
CA GLU A 162 31.66 -5.71 19.70
C GLU A 162 30.17 -5.75 20.10
N ARG A 163 29.84 -6.31 21.26
CA ARG A 163 28.46 -6.50 21.74
C ARG A 163 28.18 -5.82 23.06
N LEU A 164 29.21 -5.48 23.81
CA LEU A 164 29.13 -4.91 25.14
C LEU A 164 29.89 -3.60 25.19
N SER A 165 29.25 -2.56 25.70
CA SER A 165 29.90 -1.28 25.98
C SER A 165 30.65 -1.35 27.33
N SER A 166 30.05 -2.02 28.32
CA SER A 166 30.63 -2.23 29.65
C SER A 166 29.90 -3.33 30.39
N LEU A 167 30.55 -3.92 31.39
CA LEU A 167 29.96 -4.95 32.25
C LEU A 167 30.26 -4.68 33.72
N ARG A 168 29.22 -4.39 34.49
CA ARG A 168 29.31 -4.14 35.94
C ARG A 168 28.90 -5.39 36.71
N ILE A 169 29.71 -5.78 37.69
CA ILE A 169 29.47 -6.90 38.59
C ILE A 169 29.34 -6.31 39.99
N GLY A 170 28.33 -6.75 40.73
CA GLY A 170 28.12 -6.26 42.09
C GLY A 170 26.70 -6.50 42.59
N ARG A 171 26.35 -5.72 43.60
CA ARG A 171 25.00 -5.72 44.18
C ARG A 171 24.14 -4.67 43.50
N PHE A 172 22.89 -5.02 43.27
CA PHE A 172 21.91 -4.17 42.59
C PHE A 172 20.66 -4.06 43.46
N ASP A 173 19.85 -3.03 43.24
CA ASP A 173 18.71 -2.72 44.12
C ASP A 173 17.68 -3.87 44.22
N ARG A 174 17.65 -4.75 43.22
CA ARG A 174 16.75 -5.91 43.13
C ARG A 174 17.40 -7.25 43.48
N SER A 175 18.72 -7.31 43.66
CA SER A 175 19.44 -8.56 43.93
C SER A 175 20.69 -8.40 44.81
N GLU A 176 20.89 -9.39 45.69
CA GLU A 176 22.08 -9.50 46.54
C GLU A 176 23.38 -9.64 45.73
N CYS A 177 23.31 -10.14 44.49
CA CYS A 177 24.45 -10.22 43.59
C CYS A 177 24.01 -10.40 42.13
N GLY A 178 24.72 -9.79 41.18
CA GLY A 178 24.40 -9.93 39.77
C GLY A 178 25.42 -9.33 38.81
N ILE A 179 24.96 -9.19 37.57
CA ILE A 179 25.68 -8.59 36.45
C ILE A 179 24.77 -7.58 35.77
N GLU A 180 25.29 -6.40 35.49
CA GLU A 180 24.69 -5.38 34.62
C GLU A 180 25.54 -5.25 33.36
N ALA A 181 24.99 -5.66 32.23
CA ALA A 181 25.65 -5.62 30.94
C ALA A 181 25.04 -4.51 30.06
N LEU A 182 25.87 -3.54 29.67
CA LEU A 182 25.45 -2.46 28.77
C LEU A 182 25.69 -2.90 27.32
N ILE A 183 24.63 -2.98 26.52
CA ILE A 183 24.70 -3.49 25.15
C ILE A 183 25.36 -2.47 24.22
N HIS A 184 26.23 -2.96 23.32
CA HIS A 184 26.77 -2.21 22.19
C HIS A 184 26.17 -2.73 20.88
N ALA A 185 25.36 -1.91 20.24
CA ALA A 185 24.64 -2.23 19.02
C ALA A 185 24.36 -0.97 18.19
N PRO A 186 25.38 -0.27 17.67
CA PRO A 186 25.24 1.05 17.03
C PRO A 186 24.33 1.07 15.79
N ARG A 187 24.02 -0.11 15.22
CA ARG A 187 23.09 -0.26 14.09
C ARG A 187 21.63 -0.47 14.52
N SER A 188 21.35 -0.53 15.82
CA SER A 188 20.01 -0.77 16.36
C SER A 188 19.76 0.12 17.57
N ALA A 189 19.21 1.31 17.32
CA ALA A 189 18.85 2.27 18.36
C ALA A 189 17.84 1.72 19.39
N LYS A 190 17.13 0.63 19.09
CA LYS A 190 16.21 -0.02 20.01
C LYS A 190 16.91 -0.75 21.17
N ILE A 191 18.15 -1.22 20.98
CA ILE A 191 18.92 -2.00 21.97
C ILE A 191 20.26 -1.37 22.34
N ASP A 192 20.79 -0.47 21.52
CA ASP A 192 22.07 0.19 21.77
C ASP A 192 22.04 0.99 23.08
N GLY A 193 23.05 0.79 23.91
CA GLY A 193 23.16 1.48 25.20
C GLY A 193 22.11 1.07 26.24
N LYS A 194 21.28 0.05 25.98
CA LYS A 194 20.35 -0.49 26.99
C LYS A 194 21.04 -1.49 27.89
N ALA A 195 20.55 -1.60 29.13
CA ALA A 195 21.07 -2.54 30.11
C ALA A 195 20.34 -3.88 30.11
N LEU A 196 21.10 -4.95 30.37
CA LEU A 196 20.63 -6.30 30.64
C LEU A 196 21.14 -6.69 32.03
N TRP A 197 20.24 -7.06 32.93
CA TRP A 197 20.57 -7.48 34.28
C TRP A 197 20.41 -8.99 34.42
N LEU A 198 21.43 -9.62 34.99
CA LEU A 198 21.40 -11.01 35.40
C LEU A 198 21.59 -11.06 36.90
N GLU A 199 20.57 -11.53 37.60
CA GLU A 199 20.50 -11.54 39.05
C GLU A 199 20.65 -12.97 39.53
N LEU A 200 21.55 -13.20 40.49
CA LEU A 200 21.74 -14.48 41.13
C LEU A 200 20.74 -14.62 42.28
N ASP A 201 19.85 -15.60 42.17
CA ASP A 201 19.11 -16.12 43.31
C ASP A 201 20.02 -17.09 44.06
N ALA A 202 20.58 -16.60 45.18
CA ALA A 202 21.52 -17.37 45.99
C ALA A 202 20.87 -18.57 46.70
N ASP A 203 19.56 -18.51 46.97
CA ASP A 203 18.82 -19.59 47.64
C ASP A 203 18.49 -20.72 46.66
N ALA A 204 18.07 -20.38 45.44
CA ALA A 204 17.75 -21.34 44.39
C ALA A 204 18.96 -21.76 43.54
N GLY A 205 20.08 -21.05 43.64
CA GLY A 205 21.24 -21.21 42.76
C GLY A 205 20.92 -20.93 41.28
N SER A 206 19.87 -20.15 41.03
CA SER A 206 19.34 -19.87 39.69
C SER A 206 19.62 -18.43 39.27
N TRP A 207 19.60 -18.16 37.96
CA TRP A 207 19.84 -16.82 37.43
C TRP A 207 18.57 -16.27 36.79
N HIS A 208 18.10 -15.15 37.32
CA HIS A 208 17.01 -14.40 36.73
C HIS A 208 17.57 -13.36 35.75
N CYS A 209 16.92 -13.16 34.61
CA CYS A 209 17.34 -12.20 33.59
C CYS A 209 16.24 -11.16 33.39
N SER A 210 16.60 -9.88 33.36
CA SER A 210 15.68 -8.77 33.07
C SER A 210 16.36 -7.68 32.25
N SER A 211 15.61 -6.80 31.59
CA SER A 211 16.16 -5.75 30.73
C SER A 211 15.19 -4.58 30.54
N GLU A 212 15.69 -3.44 30.06
CA GLU A 212 14.89 -2.30 29.57
C GLU A 212 14.55 -2.41 28.06
N ILE A 213 15.02 -3.47 27.42
CA ILE A 213 14.75 -3.76 26.01
C ILE A 213 13.31 -4.26 25.88
N ASP A 214 12.67 -3.95 24.75
CA ASP A 214 11.33 -4.44 24.46
C ASP A 214 11.31 -5.98 24.41
N ASP A 215 10.29 -6.60 25.02
CA ASP A 215 10.12 -8.05 25.09
C ASP A 215 10.16 -8.75 23.73
N THR A 216 9.72 -8.05 22.68
CA THR A 216 9.80 -8.56 21.32
C THR A 216 11.24 -8.79 20.88
N GLN A 217 12.24 -8.13 21.45
CA GLN A 217 13.65 -8.32 21.10
C GLN A 217 14.40 -9.20 22.11
N LEU A 218 13.78 -9.54 23.23
CA LEU A 218 14.40 -10.34 24.27
C LEU A 218 14.28 -11.86 24.03
N PRO A 219 15.31 -12.62 24.43
CA PRO A 219 15.19 -14.07 24.59
C PRO A 219 14.08 -14.44 25.58
N PRO A 220 13.41 -15.60 25.43
CA PRO A 220 12.30 -16.00 26.30
C PRO A 220 12.66 -16.00 27.80
N ASN A 221 13.90 -16.31 28.14
CA ASN A 221 14.38 -16.37 29.52
C ASN A 221 14.67 -15.01 30.16
N CYS A 222 14.54 -13.90 29.41
CA CYS A 222 14.76 -12.53 29.88
C CYS A 222 13.51 -11.65 29.76
N ARG A 223 12.37 -12.19 29.32
CA ARG A 223 11.09 -11.46 29.20
C ARG A 223 10.39 -11.43 30.55
N GLY A 224 9.81 -10.30 30.93
CA GLY A 224 9.13 -10.14 32.23
C GLY A 224 8.60 -8.74 32.48
#